data_AF-E0UUB9-F1
#
_entry.id   AF-E0UUB9-F1
#
_cell.length_a   1.000
_cell.length_b   1.000
_cell.length_c   1.000
_cell.angle_alpha   90.00
_cell.angle_beta   90.00
_cell.angle_gamma   90.00
#
_symmetry.space_group_name_H-M   'P 1'
#
loop_
_entity.id
_entity.type
_entity.pdbx_description
1 polymer ?
#
loop_
_entity_poly.entity_id
_entity_poly.type
_entity_poly.pdbx_seq_one_letter_code
_entity_poly.pdbx_strand_id
1 'polypeptide(L)'
;MKIVLSVILAMLIVGCSDEKGSQKSVQKPVEKAKTVVDDVEKKVQTSVAKVKEVTKVAEVTKNTVSIDGAKLFTVCSSCHGAHAEKKALGKSQIIKGWDEAKIIMALKGYKDGTYGGAMKAVMKGQVTKLSEDDIKALAKYISNL
;
A
#
# COMPACT_ATOMS: atom_id res chain seq x y z
N MET A 1 23.71 -56.94 -1.97
CA MET A 1 22.98 -56.96 -0.68
C MET A 1 21.99 -55.80 -0.76
N LYS A 2 20.78 -55.96 -1.29
CA LYS A 2 19.61 -56.70 -0.77
C LYS A 2 19.13 -56.19 0.60
N ILE A 3 17.99 -55.49 0.53
CA ILE A 3 16.81 -55.68 1.39
C ILE A 3 16.86 -55.04 2.78
N VAL A 4 16.15 -53.92 2.94
CA VAL A 4 14.99 -53.69 3.86
C VAL A 4 14.53 -52.24 3.62
N LEU A 5 13.43 -51.89 2.96
CA LEU A 5 12.08 -52.45 2.83
C LEU A 5 11.40 -52.68 4.19
N SER A 6 10.85 -51.62 4.79
CA SER A 6 9.47 -51.61 5.28
C SER A 6 9.02 -50.20 5.64
N VAL A 7 8.07 -49.66 4.88
CA VAL A 7 6.65 -49.48 5.26
C VAL A 7 6.46 -48.28 6.19
N ILE A 8 6.05 -47.15 5.62
CA ILE A 8 4.85 -46.39 6.05
C ILE A 8 4.24 -45.82 4.76
N LEU A 9 3.33 -46.62 4.23
CA LEU A 9 2.30 -46.28 3.26
C LEU A 9 1.12 -45.75 4.05
N ALA A 10 0.85 -44.44 4.00
CA ALA A 10 -0.48 -43.89 4.22
C ALA A 10 -0.52 -42.40 3.86
N MET A 11 -1.62 -42.01 3.21
CA MET A 11 -2.07 -40.65 2.92
C MET A 11 -1.72 -40.07 1.53
N LEU A 12 -2.32 -40.68 0.51
CA LEU A 12 -2.65 -40.03 -0.76
C LEU A 12 -4.11 -40.33 -1.14
N ILE A 13 -5.05 -39.65 -0.50
CA ILE A 13 -6.40 -39.37 -1.03
C ILE A 13 -6.86 -38.10 -0.31
N VAL A 14 -6.98 -36.94 -0.94
CA VAL A 14 -8.19 -36.33 -1.54
C VAL A 14 -7.74 -34.91 -1.91
N GLY A 15 -7.94 -34.27 -3.05
CA GLY A 15 -8.62 -34.55 -4.31
C GLY A 15 -8.44 -33.32 -5.23
N CYS A 16 -8.33 -33.54 -6.53
CA CYS A 16 -8.59 -32.57 -7.60
C CYS A 16 -9.73 -33.19 -8.43
N SER A 17 -10.87 -32.49 -8.59
CA SER A 17 -11.26 -31.80 -9.84
C SER A 17 -11.19 -32.74 -11.05
N ASP A 18 -12.24 -33.07 -11.80
CA ASP A 18 -13.32 -32.26 -12.38
C ASP A 18 -14.17 -33.27 -13.18
N GLU A 19 -15.52 -33.24 -13.22
CA GLU A 19 -16.28 -33.52 -14.46
C GLU A 19 -17.79 -33.21 -14.34
N LYS A 20 -18.36 -32.91 -15.52
CA LYS A 20 -19.59 -32.20 -15.89
C LYS A 20 -20.90 -33.00 -15.75
N GLY A 21 -22.01 -32.28 -15.67
CA GLY A 21 -23.33 -32.82 -16.02
C GLY A 21 -24.56 -31.92 -15.78
N SER A 22 -24.92 -31.14 -16.82
CA SER A 22 -26.27 -30.68 -17.24
C SER A 22 -27.35 -30.21 -16.22
N GLN A 23 -27.73 -28.93 -16.21
CA GLN A 23 -28.78 -28.26 -17.03
C GLN A 23 -30.17 -28.19 -16.37
N LYS A 24 -30.70 -26.96 -16.14
CA LYS A 24 -31.85 -26.40 -16.90
C LYS A 24 -32.30 -25.01 -16.36
N SER A 25 -32.18 -24.01 -17.25
CA SER A 25 -33.11 -22.91 -17.57
C SER A 25 -33.67 -22.00 -16.47
N VAL A 26 -33.43 -20.68 -16.59
CA VAL A 26 -34.44 -19.68 -17.02
C VAL A 26 -33.73 -18.48 -17.69
N GLN A 27 -34.21 -18.13 -18.89
CA GLN A 27 -33.88 -16.96 -19.73
C GLN A 27 -34.26 -15.64 -19.03
N LYS A 28 -33.68 -14.46 -19.32
CA LYS A 28 -33.68 -13.71 -20.58
C LYS A 28 -32.78 -12.45 -20.44
N PRO A 29 -32.47 -11.73 -21.53
CA PRO A 29 -31.23 -11.00 -21.78
C PRO A 29 -31.42 -9.48 -21.71
N VAL A 30 -30.32 -8.71 -21.63
CA VAL A 30 -30.21 -7.41 -22.33
C VAL A 30 -28.77 -7.19 -22.81
N GLU A 31 -28.71 -6.73 -24.04
CA GLU A 31 -27.60 -6.56 -24.95
C GLU A 31 -27.01 -5.13 -24.83
N LYS A 32 -25.67 -5.05 -24.84
CA LYS A 32 -24.81 -4.08 -25.55
C LYS A 32 -25.33 -2.65 -25.86
N ALA A 33 -24.68 -1.63 -25.29
CA ALA A 33 -24.34 -0.32 -25.90
C ALA A 33 -23.49 0.48 -24.89
N LYS A 34 -22.18 0.66 -25.05
CA LYS A 34 -21.44 1.70 -25.79
C LYS A 34 -21.95 3.15 -25.56
N THR A 35 -20.98 4.02 -25.19
CA THR A 35 -20.98 5.50 -25.28
C THR A 35 -21.80 6.17 -24.17
N VAL A 36 -21.36 7.17 -23.42
CA VAL A 36 -20.73 8.48 -23.71
C VAL A 36 -20.20 9.02 -22.37
N VAL A 37 -18.95 9.50 -22.25
CA VAL A 37 -18.55 10.94 -22.18
C VAL A 37 -19.63 11.90 -21.64
N ASP A 38 -19.17 12.93 -20.92
CA ASP A 38 -19.94 14.05 -20.33
C ASP A 38 -20.41 13.87 -18.87
N ASP A 39 -19.51 14.11 -17.90
CA ASP A 39 -19.87 14.81 -16.63
C ASP A 39 -18.61 15.37 -15.91
N VAL A 40 -17.62 15.81 -16.69
CA VAL A 40 -16.72 16.89 -16.28
C VAL A 40 -17.38 18.16 -16.82
N GLU A 41 -17.46 19.19 -15.99
CA GLU A 41 -17.73 20.60 -16.37
C GLU A 41 -19.12 21.23 -16.13
N LYS A 42 -20.03 20.65 -15.34
CA LYS A 42 -21.23 21.42 -14.90
C LYS A 42 -21.66 21.23 -13.43
N LYS A 43 -20.71 21.37 -12.50
CA LYS A 43 -21.06 21.77 -11.13
C LYS A 43 -19.96 22.58 -10.44
N VAL A 44 -19.51 23.60 -11.15
CA VAL A 44 -18.89 24.78 -10.55
C VAL A 44 -20.04 25.78 -10.32
N GLN A 45 -20.05 26.46 -9.17
CA GLN A 45 -20.81 27.69 -8.90
C GLN A 45 -22.36 27.61 -8.89
N THR A 46 -22.98 27.16 -7.79
CA THR A 46 -24.22 27.82 -7.29
C THR A 46 -24.46 27.55 -5.80
N SER A 47 -23.53 27.94 -4.92
CA SER A 47 -23.81 28.18 -3.49
C SER A 47 -22.77 29.12 -2.88
N VAL A 48 -22.39 30.15 -3.65
CA VAL A 48 -21.69 31.33 -3.15
C VAL A 48 -22.78 32.33 -2.75
N ALA A 49 -23.43 32.11 -1.60
CA ALA A 49 -24.40 33.06 -1.04
C ALA A 49 -24.62 32.92 0.50
N LYS A 50 -23.65 32.33 1.22
CA LYS A 50 -23.48 32.56 2.66
C LYS A 50 -22.05 33.02 2.92
N VAL A 51 -21.63 33.99 2.11
CA VAL A 51 -20.38 34.73 2.23
C VAL A 51 -20.76 36.07 2.83
N LYS A 52 -20.59 36.24 4.13
CA LYS A 52 -20.43 37.56 4.80
C LYS A 52 -19.99 37.46 6.26
N GLU A 53 -19.91 36.27 6.85
CA GLU A 53 -19.39 36.09 8.22
C GLU A 53 -18.49 34.84 8.39
N VAL A 54 -17.86 34.38 7.31
CA VAL A 54 -16.81 33.35 7.39
C VAL A 54 -15.72 33.71 6.36
N THR A 55 -15.21 34.93 6.43
CA THR A 55 -14.07 35.41 5.63
C THR A 55 -12.84 35.69 6.49
N LYS A 56 -12.82 35.21 7.74
CA LYS A 56 -11.68 35.35 8.64
C LYS A 56 -11.31 34.05 9.35
N VAL A 57 -11.21 32.96 8.59
CA VAL A 57 -10.39 31.78 8.98
C VAL A 57 -9.69 31.20 7.74
N ALA A 58 -9.30 32.07 6.80
CA ALA A 58 -8.33 31.75 5.75
C ALA A 58 -6.95 32.27 6.16
N GLU A 59 -6.60 32.06 7.43
CA GLU A 59 -5.25 32.20 7.95
C GLU A 59 -5.17 31.41 9.26
N VAL A 60 -5.49 30.11 9.21
CA VAL A 60 -4.82 29.20 10.16
C VAL A 60 -3.40 29.17 9.66
N THR A 61 -2.59 30.05 10.23
CA THR A 61 -1.14 30.12 10.11
C THR A 61 -0.65 28.68 10.10
N LYS A 62 -0.30 28.20 8.91
CA LYS A 62 0.38 26.93 8.71
C LYS A 62 1.74 27.16 9.34
N ASN A 63 1.84 26.97 10.65
CA ASN A 63 3.10 26.75 11.34
C ASN A 63 3.67 25.47 10.72
N THR A 64 4.31 25.64 9.57
CA THR A 64 5.07 24.61 8.87
C THR A 64 6.32 24.41 9.71
N VAL A 65 6.17 23.66 10.80
CA VAL A 65 7.32 23.04 11.43
C VAL A 65 7.88 22.11 10.37
N SER A 66 9.01 22.48 9.78
CA SER A 66 9.70 21.64 8.80
C SER A 66 10.16 20.38 9.52
N ILE A 67 9.58 19.24 9.16
CA ILE A 67 10.00 17.94 9.69
C ILE A 67 11.27 17.51 8.96
N ASP A 68 12.31 17.20 9.73
CA ASP A 68 13.60 16.72 9.19
C ASP A 68 13.52 15.22 8.87
N GLY A 69 13.38 14.90 7.59
CA GLY A 69 13.35 13.52 7.09
C GLY A 69 14.66 12.76 7.33
N ALA A 70 15.82 13.42 7.36
CA ALA A 70 17.11 12.78 7.62
C ALA A 70 17.18 12.31 9.08
N LYS A 71 16.72 13.15 10.01
CA LYS A 71 16.61 12.79 11.42
C LYS A 71 15.66 11.61 11.63
N LEU A 72 14.50 11.61 10.96
CA LEU A 72 13.57 10.48 11.02
C LEU A 72 14.19 9.20 10.44
N PHE A 73 14.97 9.29 9.37
CA PHE A 73 15.57 8.14 8.72
C PHE A 73 16.65 7.43 9.56
N THR A 74 17.19 8.09 10.59
CA THR A 74 18.25 7.51 11.44
C THR A 74 17.85 6.17 12.07
N VAL A 75 16.57 5.97 12.41
CA VAL A 75 16.11 4.67 12.92
C VAL A 75 16.03 3.62 11.82
N CYS A 76 15.71 4.04 10.60
CA CYS A 76 15.56 3.18 9.43
C CYS A 76 16.91 2.69 8.91
N SER A 77 17.93 3.55 8.95
CA SER A 77 19.26 3.29 8.40
C SER A 77 19.98 2.13 9.08
N SER A 78 19.67 1.85 10.35
CA SER A 78 20.19 0.71 11.10
C SER A 78 19.98 -0.63 10.37
N CYS A 79 18.85 -0.76 9.66
CA CYS A 79 18.49 -1.96 8.92
C CYS A 79 18.60 -1.76 7.40
N HIS A 80 18.20 -0.59 6.89
CA HIS A 80 18.16 -0.30 5.45
C HIS A 80 19.48 0.24 4.87
N GLY A 81 20.48 0.53 5.70
CA GLY A 81 21.72 1.19 5.26
C GLY A 81 21.62 2.71 5.31
N ALA A 82 22.78 3.38 5.31
CA ALA A 82 22.86 4.84 5.43
C ALA A 82 22.26 5.57 4.21
N HIS A 83 22.24 4.91 3.06
CA HIS A 83 21.70 5.40 1.78
C HIS A 83 20.56 4.51 1.29
N ALA A 84 19.89 3.79 2.20
CA ALA A 84 18.77 2.90 1.90
C ALA A 84 19.11 1.76 0.90
N GLU A 85 20.39 1.43 0.80
CA GLU A 85 21.00 0.55 -0.20
C GLU A 85 20.97 -0.93 0.17
N LYS A 86 20.58 -1.27 1.39
CA LYS A 86 20.62 -2.65 1.90
C LYS A 86 19.26 -3.32 1.82
N LYS A 87 19.31 -4.64 1.61
CA LYS A 87 18.20 -5.54 1.95
C LYS A 87 18.15 -5.63 3.47
N ALA A 88 17.21 -4.92 4.10
CA ALA A 88 17.06 -4.93 5.55
C ALA A 88 16.86 -6.35 6.06
N LEU A 89 17.72 -6.74 6.99
CA LEU A 89 17.79 -8.08 7.60
C LEU A 89 17.90 -9.22 6.56
N GLY A 90 18.38 -8.91 5.34
CA GLY A 90 18.43 -9.85 4.22
C GLY A 90 17.07 -10.24 3.63
N LYS A 91 15.98 -9.56 4.01
CA LYS A 91 14.61 -9.92 3.62
C LYS A 91 13.84 -8.83 2.87
N SER A 92 14.16 -7.55 3.09
CA SER A 92 13.46 -6.47 2.38
C SER A 92 13.94 -6.31 0.94
N GLN A 93 13.15 -5.58 0.15
CA GLN A 93 13.65 -4.96 -1.08
C GLN A 93 14.65 -3.85 -0.73
N ILE A 94 15.53 -3.52 -1.67
CA ILE A 94 16.36 -2.31 -1.60
C ILE A 94 15.47 -1.12 -1.97
N ILE A 95 15.48 -0.07 -1.15
CA ILE A 95 14.58 1.08 -1.30
C ILE A 95 15.28 2.33 -1.86
N LYS A 96 16.61 2.30 -1.99
CA LYS A 96 17.38 3.30 -2.73
C LYS A 96 16.84 3.45 -4.16
N GLY A 97 16.64 4.69 -4.61
CA GLY A 97 16.11 5.03 -5.93
C GLY A 97 14.61 4.78 -6.11
N TRP A 98 13.86 4.44 -5.06
CA TRP A 98 12.40 4.47 -5.13
C TRP A 98 11.91 5.92 -5.22
N ASP A 99 10.87 6.14 -6.02
CA ASP A 99 10.21 7.44 -6.05
C ASP A 99 9.45 7.72 -4.75
N GLU A 100 9.27 9.00 -4.46
CA GLU A 100 8.62 9.47 -3.22
C GLU A 100 7.21 8.88 -3.05
N ALA A 101 6.41 8.84 -4.11
CA ALA A 101 5.03 8.36 -4.05
C ALA A 101 4.98 6.87 -3.68
N LYS A 102 5.85 6.05 -4.26
CA LYS A 102 6.00 4.64 -3.90
C LYS A 102 6.39 4.46 -2.44
N ILE A 103 7.29 5.29 -1.91
CA ILE A 103 7.70 5.21 -0.50
C ILE A 103 6.52 5.60 0.41
N ILE A 104 5.77 6.66 0.09
CA ILE A 104 4.55 7.05 0.83
C ILE A 104 3.55 5.89 0.85
N MET A 105 3.25 5.31 -0.31
CA MET A 105 2.30 4.19 -0.41
C MET A 105 2.78 2.98 0.40
N ALA A 106 4.06 2.64 0.34
CA ALA A 106 4.62 1.53 1.11
C ALA A 106 4.53 1.78 2.62
N LEU A 107 4.92 2.98 3.08
CA LEU A 107 4.88 3.33 4.51
C LEU A 107 3.45 3.30 5.06
N LYS A 108 2.48 3.85 4.32
CA LYS A 108 1.05 3.78 4.66
C LYS A 108 0.55 2.34 4.67
N GLY A 109 0.91 1.58 3.63
CA GLY A 109 0.54 0.17 3.52
C GLY A 109 1.12 -0.71 4.63
N TYR A 110 2.31 -0.41 5.13
CA TYR A 110 2.85 -1.09 6.32
C TYR A 110 2.10 -0.69 7.59
N LYS A 111 1.68 0.58 7.69
CA LYS A 111 0.96 1.14 8.84
C LYS A 111 -0.43 0.52 8.96
N ASP A 112 -1.20 0.51 7.88
CA ASP A 112 -2.55 -0.07 7.83
C ASP A 112 -2.51 -1.62 7.74
N GLY A 113 -1.41 -2.18 7.25
CA GLY A 113 -1.26 -3.62 7.06
C GLY A 113 -1.82 -4.12 5.73
N THR A 114 -1.85 -3.31 4.68
CA THR A 114 -2.19 -3.70 3.31
C THR A 114 -0.97 -4.03 2.46
N TYR A 115 0.23 -3.62 2.89
CA TYR A 115 1.50 -3.86 2.19
C TYR A 115 2.49 -4.65 3.05
N GLY A 116 3.46 -5.31 2.40
CA GLY A 116 4.58 -5.99 3.03
C GLY A 116 4.74 -7.47 2.66
N GLY A 117 5.82 -8.08 3.15
CA GLY A 117 6.12 -9.50 2.96
C GLY A 117 6.47 -10.18 4.29
N ALA A 118 7.45 -11.09 4.29
CA ALA A 118 7.83 -11.87 5.47
C ALA A 118 8.14 -11.01 6.73
N MET A 119 8.71 -9.81 6.55
CA MET A 119 9.06 -8.90 7.66
C MET A 119 8.02 -7.79 7.90
N LYS A 120 6.78 -7.96 7.43
CA LYS A 120 5.72 -6.93 7.55
C LYS A 120 5.47 -6.49 8.99
N ALA A 121 5.41 -7.43 9.94
CA ALA A 121 5.16 -7.11 11.35
C ALA A 121 6.26 -6.22 11.95
N VAL A 122 7.52 -6.49 11.59
CA VAL A 122 8.67 -5.70 12.02
C VAL A 122 8.56 -4.28 11.47
N MET A 123 8.30 -4.14 10.17
CA MET A 123 8.17 -2.81 9.55
C MET A 123 6.94 -2.04 10.07
N LYS A 124 5.81 -2.72 10.29
CA LYS A 124 4.62 -2.14 10.92
C LYS A 124 4.96 -1.53 12.28
N GLY A 125 5.74 -2.22 13.11
CA GLY A 125 6.19 -1.69 14.40
C GLY A 125 7.01 -0.39 14.32
N GLN A 126 7.69 -0.15 13.21
CA GLN A 126 8.44 1.10 12.98
C GLN A 126 7.51 2.23 12.50
N VAL A 127 6.58 1.94 11.60
CA VAL A 127 5.77 2.98 10.93
C VAL A 127 4.48 3.35 11.65
N THR A 128 4.01 2.54 12.61
CA THR A 128 2.79 2.83 13.38
C THR A 128 2.85 4.14 14.14
N LYS A 129 4.05 4.57 14.54
CA LYS A 129 4.27 5.82 15.30
C LYS A 129 4.36 7.07 14.43
N LEU A 130 4.53 6.93 13.12
CA LEU A 130 4.73 8.06 12.20
C LEU A 130 3.41 8.80 11.94
N SER A 131 3.44 10.13 11.97
CA SER A 131 2.34 10.95 11.46
C SER A 131 2.34 10.97 9.92
N GLU A 132 1.27 11.50 9.32
CA GLU A 132 1.20 11.70 7.86
C GLU A 132 2.32 12.61 7.35
N ASP A 133 2.69 13.64 8.12
CA ASP A 133 3.74 14.57 7.73
C ASP A 133 5.14 13.95 7.93
N ASP A 134 5.33 13.09 8.94
CA ASP A 134 6.56 12.28 9.07
C ASP A 134 6.74 11.34 7.87
N ILE A 135 5.66 10.69 7.43
CA ILE A 135 5.69 9.79 6.26
C ILE A 135 6.11 10.55 5.00
N LYS A 136 5.57 11.76 4.77
CA LYS A 136 5.95 12.59 3.64
C LYS A 136 7.41 13.04 3.74
N ALA A 137 7.84 13.51 4.91
CA ALA A 137 9.21 13.95 5.14
C ALA A 137 10.24 12.82 4.93
N LEU A 138 9.95 11.62 5.45
CA LEU A 138 10.74 10.42 5.22
C LEU A 138 10.77 10.03 3.75
N ALA A 139 9.63 9.98 3.09
CA ALA A 139 9.55 9.57 1.70
C ALA A 139 10.33 10.52 0.78
N LYS A 140 10.18 11.84 1.00
CA LYS A 140 10.94 12.86 0.30
C LYS A 140 12.45 12.72 0.55
N TYR A 141 12.85 12.44 1.78
CA TYR A 141 14.26 12.24 2.08
C TYR A 141 14.81 10.99 1.38
N ILE A 142 14.15 9.85 1.53
CA ILE A 142 14.59 8.56 0.97
C ILE A 142 14.65 8.58 -0.56
N SER A 143 13.71 9.26 -1.23
CA SER A 143 13.70 9.35 -2.70
C SER A 143 14.89 10.13 -3.28
N ASN A 144 15.58 10.92 -2.46
CA ASN A 144 16.76 11.68 -2.84
C ASN A 144 18.09 11.00 -2.41
N LEU A 145 18.05 9.75 -1.90
CA LEU A 145 19.24 8.96 -1.50
C LEU A 145 19.83 8.08 -2.60
#